data_AF-A0A4Q2U192-F1
#
_entry.id   AF-A0A4Q2U192-F1
#
_cell.length_a   1.000
_cell.length_b   1.000
_cell.length_c   1.000
_cell.angle_alpha   90.00
_cell.angle_beta   90.00
_cell.angle_gamma   90.00
#
_symmetry.space_group_name_H-M   'P 1'
#
loop_
_entity.id
_entity.type
_entity.pdbx_description
1 polymer ?
#
loop_
_entity_poly.entity_id
_entity_poly.type
_entity_poly.pdbx_seq_one_letter_code
_entity_poly.pdbx_strand_id
1 'polypeptide(L)'
;MLRILNVLAVAVLIGSAVYAYSVKYETILYAEQIIKTRHLIAQEQDGIEKLQAEWAILTRPDRLAALADHGLNLQKLSLDQIVQPADLPDPPPKVDSIGRKLDSLGLGEPTATPNDKRVAGGAATPSSATPTASR
;
A
#
# COMPACT_ATOMS: atom_id res chain seq x y z
N MET A 1 57.02 31.55 30.00
CA MET A 1 55.89 31.68 29.05
C MET A 1 55.96 30.66 27.92
N LEU A 2 57.07 30.55 27.17
CA LEU A 2 57.25 29.55 26.08
C LEU A 2 57.06 28.08 26.50
N ARG A 3 57.45 27.71 27.73
CA ARG A 3 57.26 26.33 28.25
C ARG A 3 55.78 25.94 28.33
N ILE A 4 54.89 26.87 28.68
CA ILE A 4 53.44 26.62 28.77
C ILE A 4 52.86 26.41 27.36
N LEU A 5 53.29 27.24 26.39
CA LEU A 5 52.89 27.06 24.99
C LEU A 5 53.33 25.71 24.43
N ASN A 6 54.54 25.24 24.75
CA ASN A 6 55.01 23.93 24.31
C ASN A 6 54.18 22.79 24.92
N VAL A 7 53.86 22.86 26.21
CA VAL A 7 53.01 21.86 26.87
C VAL A 7 51.61 21.84 26.23
N LEU A 8 51.06 23.01 25.93
CA LEU A 8 49.76 23.14 25.28
C LEU A 8 49.79 22.57 23.84
N ALA A 9 50.86 22.84 23.09
CA ALA A 9 51.04 22.27 21.75
C ALA A 9 51.14 20.73 21.78
N VAL A 10 51.87 20.16 22.74
CA VAL A 10 51.95 18.71 22.93
C VAL A 10 50.60 18.13 23.36
N ALA A 11 49.87 18.81 24.24
CA ALA A 11 48.54 18.38 24.66
C ALA A 11 47.55 18.36 23.48
N VAL A 12 47.58 19.38 22.61
CA VAL A 12 46.76 19.44 21.39
C VAL A 12 47.14 18.32 20.42
N LEU A 13 48.44 18.05 20.24
CA LEU A 13 48.92 16.98 19.38
C LEU A 13 48.43 15.61 19.86
N ILE A 14 48.57 15.32 21.15
CA ILE A 14 48.10 14.07 21.77
C ILE A 14 46.58 13.99 21.67
N GLY A 15 45.86 15.07 21.96
CA GLY A 15 44.40 15.13 21.85
C GLY A 15 43.90 14.86 20.43
N SER A 16 44.57 15.40 19.42
CA SER A 16 44.25 15.15 18.01
C SER A 16 44.48 13.67 17.63
N ALA A 17 45.59 13.08 18.08
CA ALA A 17 45.87 11.67 17.83
C ALA A 17 44.83 10.75 18.47
N VAL A 18 44.45 11.03 19.72
CA VAL A 18 43.39 10.28 20.43
C VAL A 18 42.05 10.43 19.72
N TYR A 19 41.68 11.67 19.35
CA TYR A 19 40.42 11.92 18.63
C TYR A 19 40.34 11.16 17.31
N ALA A 20 41.40 11.21 16.49
CA ALA A 20 41.46 10.49 15.23
C ALA A 20 41.32 8.97 15.43
N TYR A 21 41.93 8.43 16.49
CA TYR A 21 41.82 7.01 16.82
C TYR A 21 40.39 6.63 17.27
N SER A 22 39.75 7.46 18.11
CA SER A 22 38.37 7.25 18.53
C SER A 22 37.41 7.25 17.34
N VAL A 23 37.55 8.20 16.41
CA VAL A 23 36.75 8.25 15.18
C VAL A 23 36.93 6.97 14.35
N LYS A 24 38.18 6.49 14.18
CA LYS A 24 38.43 5.23 13.48
C LYS A 24 37.74 4.05 14.16
N TYR A 25 37.76 3.99 15.49
CA TYR A 25 37.19 2.87 16.23
C TYR A 25 35.66 2.87 16.19
N GLU A 26 35.03 4.04 16.28
CA GLU A 26 33.57 4.17 16.14
C GLU A 26 33.09 3.67 14.78
N THR A 27 33.80 4.02 13.69
CA THR A 27 33.40 3.57 12.34
C THR A 27 33.44 2.05 12.17
N ILE A 28 34.33 1.34 12.88
CA ILE A 28 34.45 -0.12 12.80
C ILE A 28 33.24 -0.80 13.45
N LEU A 29 32.79 -0.30 14.61
CA LEU A 29 31.62 -0.84 15.31
C LEU A 29 30.33 -0.66 14.50
N TYR A 30 30.14 0.51 13.89
CA TYR A 30 28.98 0.75 13.02
C TYR A 30 29.03 -0.08 11.73
N ALA A 31 30.22 -0.29 11.16
CA ALA A 31 30.38 -1.14 9.99
C ALA A 31 29.98 -2.60 10.27
N GLU A 32 30.35 -3.15 11.43
CA GLU A 32 29.91 -4.49 11.83
C GLU A 32 28.40 -4.62 11.96
N GLN A 33 27.73 -3.61 12.53
CA GLN A 33 26.27 -3.60 12.66
C GLN A 33 25.59 -3.58 11.29
N ILE A 34 26.08 -2.76 10.36
CA ILE A 34 25.55 -2.71 8.99
C ILE A 34 25.69 -4.06 8.30
N ILE A 35 26.83 -4.74 8.46
CA ILE A 35 27.05 -6.07 7.86
C ILE A 35 26.06 -7.08 8.44
N LYS A 36 25.86 -7.10 9.76
CA LYS A 36 24.89 -7.99 10.42
C LYS A 36 23.47 -7.76 9.89
N THR A 37 23.03 -6.50 9.84
CA THR A 37 21.69 -6.16 9.34
C THR A 37 21.53 -6.53 7.87
N ARG A 38 22.54 -6.28 7.03
CA ARG A 38 22.52 -6.69 5.61
C ARG A 38 22.41 -8.20 5.45
N HIS A 39 23.06 -8.97 6.32
CA HIS A 39 22.96 -10.42 6.28
C HIS A 39 21.55 -10.92 6.64
N LEU A 40 20.92 -10.32 7.66
CA LEU A 40 19.52 -10.62 8.01
C LEU A 40 18.56 -10.29 6.86
N ILE A 41 18.73 -9.13 6.22
CA ILE A 41 17.93 -8.72 5.05
C ILE A 41 18.09 -9.74 3.91
N ALA A 42 19.30 -10.20 3.64
CA ALA A 42 19.53 -11.21 2.60
C ALA A 42 18.81 -12.53 2.92
N GLN A 43 18.87 -13.00 4.17
CA GLN A 43 18.15 -14.20 4.60
C GLN A 43 16.63 -14.08 4.46
N GLU A 44 16.06 -12.90 4.76
CA GLU A 44 14.63 -12.64 4.55
C GLU A 44 14.26 -12.64 3.07
N GLN A 45 15.10 -12.07 2.21
CA GLN A 45 14.90 -12.06 0.76
C GLN A 45 14.90 -13.48 0.17
N ASP A 46 15.86 -14.33 0.58
CA ASP A 46 15.92 -15.74 0.17
C ASP A 46 14.62 -16.49 0.56
N GLY A 47 14.05 -16.15 1.72
CA GLY A 47 12.75 -16.66 2.16
C GLY A 47 11.61 -16.24 1.23
N ILE A 48 11.55 -14.95 0.87
CA ILE A 48 10.52 -14.44 -0.05
C ILE A 48 10.62 -15.09 -1.43
N GLU A 49 11.83 -15.25 -1.96
CA GLU A 49 12.03 -15.92 -3.26
C GLU A 49 11.55 -17.36 -3.24
N LYS A 50 11.82 -18.08 -2.15
CA LYS A 50 11.29 -19.44 -1.96
C LYS A 50 9.75 -19.44 -1.94
N LEU A 51 9.13 -18.54 -1.17
CA LEU A 51 7.66 -18.44 -1.11
C LEU A 51 7.07 -18.06 -2.47
N GLN A 52 7.71 -17.17 -3.24
CA GLN A 52 7.27 -16.85 -4.61
C GLN A 52 7.38 -18.05 -5.53
N ALA A 53 8.45 -18.85 -5.43
CA ALA A 53 8.60 -20.08 -6.22
C ALA A 53 7.50 -21.09 -5.88
N GLU A 54 7.18 -21.25 -4.59
CA GLU A 54 6.05 -22.08 -4.15
C GLU A 54 4.71 -21.54 -4.67
N TRP A 55 4.50 -20.23 -4.60
CA TRP A 55 3.29 -19.58 -5.11
C TRP A 55 3.15 -19.70 -6.62
N ALA A 56 4.25 -19.62 -7.38
CA ALA A 56 4.26 -19.84 -8.81
C ALA A 56 3.90 -21.30 -9.18
N ILE A 57 4.26 -22.26 -8.32
CA ILE A 57 3.86 -23.66 -8.49
C ILE A 57 2.35 -23.84 -8.21
N LEU A 58 1.80 -23.18 -7.19
CA LEU A 58 0.38 -23.26 -6.86
C LEU A 58 -0.50 -22.56 -7.90
N THR A 59 -0.07 -21.41 -8.40
CA THR A 59 -0.83 -20.55 -9.33
C THR A 59 -0.60 -20.92 -10.80
N ARG A 60 -0.12 -22.14 -11.10
CA ARG A 60 0.14 -22.56 -12.48
C ARG A 60 -1.14 -22.37 -13.32
N PRO A 61 -1.14 -21.45 -14.31
CA PRO A 61 -2.34 -21.07 -15.05
C PRO A 61 -2.91 -22.25 -15.83
N ASP A 62 -2.06 -23.19 -16.23
CA ASP A 62 -2.44 -24.42 -16.92
C ASP A 62 -3.33 -25.33 -16.05
N ARG A 63 -3.01 -25.43 -14.73
CA ARG A 63 -3.88 -26.15 -13.79
C ARG A 63 -5.17 -25.40 -13.52
N LEU A 64 -5.11 -24.08 -13.36
CA LEU A 64 -6.30 -23.27 -13.15
C LEU A 64 -7.24 -23.31 -14.36
N ALA A 65 -6.71 -23.32 -15.58
CA ALA A 65 -7.47 -23.46 -16.82
C ALA A 65 -8.11 -24.86 -16.94
N ALA A 66 -7.36 -25.92 -16.62
CA ALA A 66 -7.90 -27.28 -16.63
C ALA A 66 -9.01 -27.50 -15.57
N LEU A 67 -8.86 -26.93 -14.37
CA LEU A 67 -9.92 -26.97 -13.36
C LEU A 67 -11.13 -26.12 -13.73
N ALA A 68 -10.91 -24.96 -14.37
CA ALA A 68 -11.99 -24.17 -14.92
C ALA A 68 -12.76 -24.99 -15.95
N ASP A 69 -12.11 -25.55 -16.97
CA ASP A 69 -12.77 -26.33 -18.03
C ASP A 69 -13.58 -27.54 -17.51
N HIS A 70 -13.13 -28.19 -16.42
CA HIS A 70 -13.80 -29.38 -15.88
C HIS A 70 -14.87 -29.10 -14.81
N GLY A 71 -14.72 -28.04 -14.00
CA GLY A 71 -15.53 -27.83 -12.79
C GLY A 71 -16.54 -26.69 -12.89
N LEU A 72 -16.25 -25.67 -13.68
CA LEU A 72 -17.12 -24.53 -13.93
C LEU A 72 -17.35 -24.51 -15.45
N ASN A 73 -18.57 -24.57 -15.96
CA ASN A 73 -18.86 -24.33 -17.39
C ASN A 73 -18.55 -22.84 -17.75
N LEU A 74 -17.31 -22.40 -17.55
CA LEU A 74 -16.83 -21.05 -17.75
C LEU A 74 -16.31 -20.98 -19.18
N GLN A 75 -17.04 -20.26 -20.01
CA GLN A 75 -16.64 -20.04 -21.39
C GLN A 75 -15.37 -19.18 -21.38
N LYS A 76 -14.31 -19.65 -22.05
CA LYS A 76 -13.08 -18.88 -22.27
C LYS A 76 -13.46 -17.47 -22.73
N LEU A 77 -12.87 -16.46 -22.10
CA LEU A 77 -13.06 -15.06 -22.44
C LEU A 77 -12.72 -14.86 -23.93
N SER A 78 -13.75 -14.80 -24.77
CA SER A 78 -13.61 -14.60 -26.21
C SER A 78 -13.25 -13.14 -26.47
N LEU A 79 -12.32 -12.90 -27.39
CA LEU A 79 -11.77 -11.56 -27.67
C LEU A 79 -12.87 -10.54 -28.04
N ASP A 80 -13.99 -11.02 -28.61
CA ASP A 80 -15.19 -10.23 -28.90
C ASP A 80 -15.90 -9.64 -27.66
N GLN A 81 -15.60 -10.13 -26.45
CA GLN A 81 -16.16 -9.60 -25.19
C GLN A 81 -15.33 -8.44 -24.63
N ILE A 82 -14.16 -8.17 -25.20
CA ILE A 82 -13.30 -7.04 -24.83
C ILE A 82 -13.66 -5.87 -25.74
N VAL A 83 -14.73 -5.15 -25.39
CA VAL A 83 -15.19 -3.95 -26.11
C VAL A 83 -14.76 -2.69 -25.36
N GLN A 84 -14.43 -1.63 -26.09
CA GLN A 84 -14.18 -0.34 -25.47
C GLN A 84 -15.47 0.18 -24.83
N PRO A 85 -15.40 0.96 -23.73
CA PRO A 85 -16.59 1.47 -23.04
C PRO A 85 -17.51 2.32 -23.95
N ALA A 86 -16.99 2.81 -25.09
CA ALA A 86 -17.74 3.55 -26.11
C ALA A 86 -18.57 2.66 -27.06
N ASP A 87 -18.28 1.36 -27.15
CA ASP A 87 -18.98 0.39 -28.02
C ASP A 87 -20.07 -0.39 -27.27
N LEU A 88 -20.33 -0.04 -26.01
CA LEU A 88 -21.40 -0.66 -25.24
C LEU A 88 -22.76 -0.17 -25.75
N PRO A 89 -23.70 -1.07 -26.09
CA PRO A 89 -25.08 -0.69 -26.36
C PRO A 89 -25.63 0.14 -25.20
N ASP A 90 -26.33 1.24 -25.52
CA ASP A 90 -26.94 2.10 -24.51
C ASP A 90 -27.78 1.24 -23.56
N PRO A 91 -27.61 1.40 -22.23
CA PRO A 91 -28.37 0.63 -21.27
C PRO A 91 -29.86 0.83 -21.55
N PRO A 92 -30.66 -0.26 -21.59
CA PRO A 92 -32.08 -0.15 -21.86
C PRO A 92 -32.69 0.85 -20.87
N PRO A 93 -33.63 1.70 -21.32
CA PRO A 93 -34.25 2.69 -20.43
C PRO A 93 -34.76 1.94 -19.20
N LYS A 94 -34.30 2.35 -18.01
CA LYS A 94 -34.77 1.81 -16.73
C LYS A 94 -36.26 2.07 -16.66
N VAL A 95 -37.06 1.12 -17.13
CA VAL A 95 -38.50 1.17 -16.98
C VAL A 95 -38.74 0.83 -15.53
N ASP A 96 -38.85 1.88 -14.70
CA ASP A 96 -39.18 1.74 -13.30
C ASP A 96 -40.62 1.22 -13.18
N SER A 97 -40.73 -0.10 -13.25
CA SER A 97 -42.00 -0.82 -13.11
C SER A 97 -42.59 -0.62 -11.72
N ILE A 98 -41.76 -0.25 -10.72
CA ILE A 98 -42.16 0.07 -9.36
C ILE A 98 -42.77 1.48 -9.36
N GLY A 99 -42.10 2.46 -9.97
CA GLY A 99 -42.62 3.82 -10.14
C GLY A 99 -43.98 3.87 -10.86
N ARG A 100 -44.15 3.12 -11.96
CA ARG A 100 -45.46 3.02 -12.65
C ARG A 100 -46.54 2.35 -11.80
N LYS A 101 -46.17 1.34 -11.00
CA LYS A 101 -47.13 0.67 -10.12
C LYS A 101 -47.56 1.59 -8.98
N LEU A 102 -46.64 2.37 -8.41
CA LEU A 102 -46.93 3.37 -7.38
C LEU A 102 -47.84 4.49 -7.89
N ASP A 103 -47.63 4.93 -9.13
CA ASP A 103 -48.50 5.91 -9.81
C ASP A 103 -49.90 5.33 -10.07
N SER A 104 -49.98 4.07 -10.54
CA SER A 104 -51.26 3.37 -10.73
C SER A 104 -52.04 3.11 -9.43
N LEU A 105 -51.34 3.12 -8.29
CA LEU A 105 -51.92 2.97 -6.95
C LEU A 105 -52.27 4.32 -6.31
N GLY A 106 -52.10 5.44 -7.02
CA GLY A 106 -52.45 6.78 -6.54
C GLY A 106 -51.54 7.32 -5.44
N LEU A 107 -50.35 6.71 -5.25
CA LEU A 107 -49.36 7.11 -4.23
C LEU A 107 -48.26 8.03 -4.80
N GLY A 108 -48.46 8.55 -6.01
CA GLY A 108 -47.46 9.33 -6.76
C GLY A 108 -47.43 10.83 -6.47
N GLU A 109 -48.32 11.36 -5.63
CA GLU A 109 -48.28 12.79 -5.28
C GLU A 109 -47.15 13.12 -4.28
N PRO A 110 -46.39 14.21 -4.49
CA PRO A 110 -45.32 14.62 -3.61
C PRO A 110 -45.91 15.10 -2.28
N THR A 111 -45.95 14.22 -1.28
CA THR A 111 -46.22 14.64 0.09
C THR A 111 -45.08 15.56 0.53
N ALA A 112 -45.41 16.84 0.66
CA ALA A 112 -44.53 17.89 1.15
C ALA A 112 -43.95 17.48 2.51
N THR A 113 -42.73 16.96 2.50
CA THR A 113 -41.98 16.66 3.72
C THR A 113 -41.50 18.00 4.27
N PRO A 114 -41.90 18.39 5.50
CA PRO A 114 -41.51 19.67 6.08
C PRO A 114 -39.98 19.78 6.15
N ASN A 115 -39.49 20.92 5.69
CA ASN A 115 -38.08 21.28 5.61
C ASN A 115 -37.51 21.43 7.03
N ASP A 116 -36.84 20.41 7.56
CA ASP A 116 -36.18 20.51 8.86
C ASP A 116 -34.77 21.10 8.71
N LYS A 117 -34.75 22.43 8.51
CA LYS A 117 -33.57 23.29 8.56
C LYS A 117 -33.08 23.40 10.01
N ARG A 118 -32.70 22.30 10.66
CA ARG A 118 -32.05 22.37 11.98
C ARG A 118 -31.24 21.15 12.42
N VAL A 119 -30.29 20.66 11.61
CA VAL A 119 -29.07 20.01 12.16
C VAL A 119 -27.86 20.28 11.25
N ALA A 120 -27.52 21.55 11.05
CA ALA A 120 -26.14 21.93 10.76
C ALA A 120 -25.43 22.08 12.11
N GLY A 121 -24.77 21.02 12.57
CA GLY A 121 -24.13 21.02 13.88
C GLY A 121 -23.50 19.67 14.23
N GLY A 122 -22.33 19.41 13.63
CA GLY A 122 -21.25 18.55 14.13
C GLY A 122 -21.62 17.27 14.89
N ALA A 123 -21.60 16.15 14.19
CA ALA A 123 -21.28 14.86 14.79
C ALA A 123 -20.22 14.18 13.92
N ALA A 124 -19.01 14.12 14.46
CA ALA A 124 -17.82 13.59 13.82
C ALA A 124 -17.99 12.09 13.48
N THR A 125 -17.74 11.75 12.23
CA THR A 125 -17.40 10.38 11.83
C THR A 125 -15.89 10.21 12.03
N PRO A 126 -15.40 9.26 12.86
CA PRO A 126 -13.98 8.96 12.90
C PRO A 126 -13.61 8.24 11.61
N SER A 127 -12.96 8.97 10.70
CA SER A 127 -12.23 8.40 9.58
C SER A 127 -11.01 7.68 10.14
N SER A 128 -10.99 6.35 10.03
CA SER A 128 -9.79 5.55 10.24
C SER A 128 -8.82 5.82 9.09
N ALA A 129 -7.89 6.74 9.32
CA ALA A 129 -6.76 7.03 8.45
C ALA A 129 -5.79 5.84 8.42
N THR A 130 -5.58 5.29 7.23
CA THR A 130 -4.40 4.49 6.90
C THR A 130 -3.25 5.45 6.55
N PRO A 131 -2.08 5.39 7.22
CA PRO A 131 -0.96 6.26 6.89
C PRO A 131 -0.25 5.74 5.64
N THR A 132 -0.40 6.46 4.53
CA THR A 132 0.52 6.34 3.38
C THR A 132 1.71 7.26 3.64
N ALA A 133 2.87 6.64 3.85
CA ALA A 133 4.17 7.32 3.93
C ALA A 133 4.63 7.71 2.51
N SER A 134 5.02 8.97 2.35
CA SER A 134 5.90 9.40 1.27
C SER A 134 7.35 9.33 1.73
N ARG A 135 8.20 8.67 0.96
CA ARG A 135 9.56 9.13 0.69
C ARG A 135 10.01 8.66 -0.69
#